data_AF-A0AAX6IJD0-F1
#
_entry.id   AF-A0AAX6IJD0-F1
#
_cell.length_a   1.000
_cell.length_b   1.000
_cell.length_c   1.000
_cell.angle_alpha   90.00
_cell.angle_beta   90.00
_cell.angle_gamma   90.00
#
_symmetry.space_group_name_H-M   'P 1'
#
loop_
_entity.id
_entity.type
_entity.pdbx_description
1 polymer ?
#
loop_
_entity_poly.entity_id
_entity_poly.type
_entity_poly.pdbx_seq_one_letter_code
_entity_poly.pdbx_strand_id
1 'polypeptide(L)'
;MGYGSNGGEEETKKNGREAAATAPPPRSSSLYRYNSPLVQVCLIGLVCFCCPGMFNALSGMGGGGQVDHEAANNANTALYTTFAVFGVLGGGIYNLLGPRLTLVSGCSTYVLYAASFLYYNHYHHQLFAIVAGAVLGVGAGLLWAGQGAIMTSYPPADRKGTYISLFWCIFNMGGVIGGLIPFVLNYNRAEAASVNDGTYIAFMCFMALGALLSLAVLPPSKVVRDDGTRATNVTYSDVSAESIEILRLFANWKMLLMVPAAWASNFFYSYQFNNVNGLLFNLRTKGLNNVFYWGAQMAGSMGIGYFLDYSFRSRRKRGLAGIALVAAVSTGIWAGGLANQLRYRDGKWADELDFKNSGSRFAGPFVLYFSYGLLDAIFQSLCYWVIGALADDSQTLSRYSGFYKGVQSAGAAVAWQVDTHKTPLLTQLIINWVLTTVSYPLLIVLVVLAVKDEDATTQDTESKLPPTDATNNASAKEI
;
A
#
# COMPACT_ATOMS: atom_id res chain seq x y z
N MET A 1 84.13 -29.66 8.40
CA MET A 1 83.24 -28.49 8.19
C MET A 1 83.25 -28.18 6.70
N GLY A 2 82.11 -28.36 6.03
CA GLY A 2 81.93 -28.03 4.61
C GLY A 2 81.30 -29.17 3.80
N TYR A 3 80.19 -28.84 3.14
CA TYR A 3 79.41 -29.58 2.11
C TYR A 3 78.53 -30.73 2.62
N GLY A 4 77.20 -30.77 2.46
CA GLY A 4 76.27 -30.03 1.61
C GLY A 4 75.82 -30.89 0.42
N SER A 5 74.58 -31.39 0.43
CA SER A 5 73.72 -31.55 -0.77
C SER A 5 72.33 -32.06 -0.39
N ASN A 6 71.33 -31.44 -1.02
CA ASN A 6 69.90 -31.70 -1.00
C ASN A 6 69.49 -33.07 -1.57
N GLY A 7 68.27 -33.50 -1.19
CA GLY A 7 67.34 -34.17 -2.10
C GLY A 7 66.70 -35.42 -1.50
N GLY A 8 65.39 -35.37 -1.22
CA GLY A 8 64.60 -36.55 -0.86
C GLY A 8 63.30 -36.19 -0.15
N GLU A 9 62.23 -36.03 -0.92
CA GLU A 9 60.85 -35.95 -0.48
C GLU A 9 60.45 -37.23 0.28
N GLU A 10 59.87 -37.10 1.48
CA GLU A 10 59.01 -38.15 2.02
C GLU A 10 57.93 -37.56 2.95
N GLU A 11 56.69 -37.72 2.47
CA GLU A 11 55.42 -37.85 3.19
C GLU A 11 55.09 -36.90 4.36
N THR A 12 54.15 -36.00 4.10
CA THR A 12 53.16 -35.63 5.12
C THR A 12 51.77 -35.52 4.50
N LYS A 13 51.15 -36.68 4.24
CA LYS A 13 49.70 -36.79 4.10
C LYS A 13 49.05 -36.58 5.48
N LYS A 14 48.45 -35.41 5.73
CA LYS A 14 47.23 -35.31 6.54
C LYS A 14 46.60 -33.91 6.49
N ASN A 15 45.29 -33.94 6.23
CA ASN A 15 44.30 -32.91 6.55
C ASN A 15 44.19 -31.67 5.65
N GLY A 16 43.89 -31.91 4.37
CA GLY A 16 43.09 -30.98 3.57
C GLY A 16 41.62 -31.37 3.62
N ARG A 17 40.92 -31.02 4.70
CA ARG A 17 39.45 -30.99 4.71
C ARG A 17 39.07 -29.54 4.93
N GLU A 18 38.61 -28.90 3.86
CA GLU A 18 38.03 -27.58 3.85
C GLU A 18 37.14 -27.40 5.08
N ALA A 19 37.44 -26.37 5.86
CA ALA A 19 36.54 -25.88 6.89
C ALA A 19 35.28 -25.37 6.19
N ALA A 20 34.32 -26.26 5.95
CA ALA A 20 32.94 -25.88 5.75
C ALA A 20 32.57 -25.02 6.95
N ALA A 21 32.38 -23.72 6.70
CA ALA A 21 31.91 -22.78 7.69
C ALA A 21 30.59 -23.32 8.25
N THR A 22 30.67 -23.97 9.41
CA THR A 22 29.52 -24.45 10.15
C THR A 22 28.72 -23.21 10.52
N ALA A 23 27.56 -23.05 9.89
CA ALA A 23 26.58 -22.05 10.31
C ALA A 23 26.40 -22.21 11.83
N PRO A 24 26.51 -21.13 12.62
CA PRO A 24 26.36 -21.24 14.06
C PRO A 24 24.98 -21.87 14.36
N PRO A 25 24.88 -22.76 15.37
CA PRO A 25 23.63 -23.42 15.69
C PRO A 25 22.55 -22.36 15.95
N PRO A 26 21.28 -22.60 15.54
CA PRO A 26 20.21 -21.64 15.76
C PRO A 26 20.11 -21.40 17.27
N ARG A 27 20.61 -20.25 17.73
CA ARG A 27 20.41 -19.82 19.11
C ARG A 27 18.91 -19.73 19.29
N SER A 28 18.38 -20.43 20.29
CA SER A 28 17.02 -20.26 20.80
C SER A 28 16.80 -18.78 21.13
N SER A 29 16.40 -18.01 20.12
CA SER A 29 16.23 -16.58 20.17
C SER A 29 14.74 -16.36 20.34
N SER A 30 14.34 -15.86 21.51
CA SER A 30 12.97 -15.42 21.77
C SER A 30 12.46 -14.60 20.57
N LEU A 31 11.36 -15.04 19.97
CA LEU A 31 10.71 -14.37 18.82
C LEU A 31 10.40 -12.89 19.11
N TYR A 32 10.30 -12.52 20.40
CA TYR A 32 9.95 -11.20 20.90
C TYR A 32 11.15 -10.30 21.22
N ARG A 33 12.34 -10.62 20.72
CA ARG A 33 13.53 -9.80 20.90
C ARG A 33 13.32 -8.43 20.25
N TYR A 34 13.58 -7.32 20.95
CA TYR A 34 13.34 -5.96 20.41
C TYR A 34 14.09 -5.66 19.11
N ASN A 35 15.30 -6.19 18.96
CA ASN A 35 16.08 -6.11 17.72
C ASN A 35 15.82 -7.27 16.74
N SER A 36 14.72 -8.00 16.90
CA SER A 36 14.20 -8.94 15.91
C SER A 36 13.50 -8.18 14.79
N PRO A 37 13.63 -8.62 13.52
CA PRO A 37 12.82 -8.13 12.42
C PRO A 37 11.31 -8.15 12.73
N LEU A 38 10.82 -9.16 13.45
CA LEU A 38 9.38 -9.32 13.70
C LEU A 38 8.84 -8.18 14.54
N VAL A 39 9.52 -7.87 15.66
CA VAL A 39 9.13 -6.76 16.55
C VAL A 39 9.21 -5.43 15.81
N GLN A 40 10.24 -5.23 14.99
CA GLN A 40 10.38 -3.98 14.23
C GLN A 40 9.30 -3.82 13.14
N VAL A 41 8.90 -4.91 12.48
CA VAL A 41 7.78 -4.90 11.52
C VAL A 41 6.44 -4.66 12.21
N CYS A 42 6.20 -5.28 13.37
CA CYS A 42 5.02 -4.99 14.18
C CYS A 42 5.01 -3.52 14.63
N LEU A 43 6.17 -2.98 15.03
CA LEU A 43 6.29 -1.60 15.49
C LEU A 43 5.98 -0.60 14.37
N ILE A 44 6.53 -0.77 13.17
CA ILE A 44 6.17 0.10 12.03
C ILE A 44 4.72 -0.10 11.59
N GLY A 45 4.18 -1.31 11.72
CA GLY A 45 2.75 -1.58 11.56
C GLY A 45 1.90 -0.77 12.55
N LEU A 46 2.27 -0.74 13.83
CA LEU A 46 1.60 0.05 14.87
C LEU A 46 1.73 1.57 14.64
N VAL A 47 2.89 2.04 14.16
CA VAL A 47 3.06 3.44 13.75
C VAL A 47 2.10 3.77 12.60
N CYS A 48 2.01 2.90 11.60
CA CYS A 48 1.10 3.09 10.46
C CYS A 48 -0.38 2.98 10.87
N PHE A 49 -0.71 2.10 11.81
CA PHE A 49 -2.03 2.01 12.44
C PHE A 49 -2.43 3.35 13.10
N CYS A 50 -1.50 3.95 13.85
CA CYS A 50 -1.75 5.18 14.61
C CYS A 50 -1.79 6.46 13.75
N CYS A 51 -1.00 6.52 12.67
CA CYS A 51 -0.90 7.72 11.84
C CYS A 51 -1.74 7.59 10.55
N PRO A 52 -1.26 6.95 9.46
CA PRO A 52 -2.06 6.62 8.28
C PRO A 52 -3.43 5.99 8.56
N GLY A 53 -3.54 5.04 9.50
CA GLY A 53 -4.80 4.38 9.82
C GLY A 53 -5.85 5.33 10.40
N MET A 54 -5.44 6.25 11.27
CA MET A 54 -6.33 7.29 11.79
C MET A 54 -6.69 8.34 10.71
N PHE A 55 -5.78 8.65 9.79
CA PHE A 55 -6.09 9.49 8.63
C PHE A 55 -7.12 8.85 7.70
N ASN A 56 -6.98 7.55 7.44
CA ASN A 56 -7.93 6.77 6.66
C ASN A 56 -9.30 6.76 7.33
N ALA A 57 -9.34 6.58 8.65
CA ALA A 57 -10.57 6.66 9.42
C ALA A 57 -11.23 8.05 9.32
N LEU A 58 -10.44 9.12 9.47
CA LEU A 58 -10.93 10.49 9.36
C LEU A 58 -11.50 10.79 7.97
N SER A 59 -10.79 10.37 6.92
CA SER A 59 -11.21 10.55 5.53
C SER A 59 -12.46 9.73 5.20
N GLY A 60 -12.54 8.49 5.70
CA GLY A 60 -13.68 7.60 5.49
C GLY A 60 -14.99 8.08 6.12
N MET A 61 -14.96 9.06 7.03
CA MET A 61 -16.17 9.72 7.53
C MET A 61 -16.80 10.68 6.52
N GLY A 62 -16.13 11.00 5.41
CA GLY A 62 -16.56 12.03 4.46
C GLY A 62 -16.24 13.43 4.98
N GLY A 63 -15.66 14.27 4.13
CA GLY A 63 -15.27 15.65 4.46
C GLY A 63 -14.32 15.77 5.66
N GLY A 64 -13.57 14.72 6.01
CA GLY A 64 -12.76 14.72 7.24
C GLY A 64 -13.58 14.81 8.53
N GLY A 65 -14.87 14.42 8.49
CA GLY A 65 -15.80 14.58 9.62
C GLY A 65 -16.52 15.93 9.67
N GLN A 66 -16.37 16.75 8.62
CA GLN A 66 -17.00 18.06 8.50
C GLN A 66 -18.28 18.02 7.67
N VAL A 67 -19.19 18.95 7.97
CA VAL A 67 -20.41 19.17 7.19
C VAL A 67 -20.07 19.66 5.79
N ASP A 68 -19.20 20.66 5.71
CA ASP A 68 -18.67 21.16 4.44
C ASP A 68 -17.42 20.37 4.05
N HIS A 69 -17.50 19.71 2.90
CA HIS A 69 -16.42 18.89 2.37
C HIS A 69 -15.32 19.72 1.71
N GLU A 70 -15.57 20.99 1.38
CA GLU A 70 -14.62 21.84 0.63
C GLU A 70 -13.26 21.97 1.32
N ALA A 71 -13.25 22.22 2.64
CA ALA A 71 -12.01 22.35 3.41
C ALA A 71 -11.17 21.07 3.35
N ALA A 72 -11.81 19.91 3.52
CA ALA A 72 -11.16 18.62 3.48
C ALA A 72 -10.72 18.22 2.07
N ASN A 73 -11.51 18.53 1.05
CA ASN A 73 -11.19 18.25 -0.34
C ASN A 73 -9.98 19.08 -0.80
N ASN A 74 -9.94 20.36 -0.44
CA ASN A 74 -8.80 21.24 -0.74
C ASN A 74 -7.54 20.79 0.02
N ALA A 75 -7.67 20.38 1.29
CA ALA A 75 -6.56 19.83 2.07
C ALA A 75 -6.03 18.51 1.49
N ASN A 76 -6.91 17.59 1.09
CA ASN A 76 -6.54 16.34 0.44
C ASN A 76 -5.91 16.58 -0.94
N THR A 77 -6.42 17.54 -1.71
CA THR A 77 -5.81 17.95 -2.99
C THR A 77 -4.35 18.38 -2.77
N ALA A 78 -4.12 19.26 -1.78
CA ALA A 78 -2.79 19.73 -1.44
C ALA A 78 -1.88 18.57 -0.98
N LEU A 79 -2.40 17.67 -0.15
CA LEU A 79 -1.71 16.46 0.32
C LEU A 79 -1.26 15.58 -0.85
N TYR A 80 -2.18 15.16 -1.72
CA TYR A 80 -1.84 14.24 -2.80
C TYR A 80 -0.93 14.88 -3.85
N THR A 81 -1.03 16.20 -4.05
CA THR A 81 -0.13 16.96 -4.93
C THR A 81 1.30 16.98 -4.37
N THR A 82 1.49 17.31 -3.09
CA THR A 82 2.83 17.29 -2.49
C THR A 82 3.35 15.87 -2.31
N PHE A 83 2.49 14.89 -2.01
CA PHE A 83 2.86 13.49 -1.90
C PHE A 83 3.37 12.91 -3.23
N ALA A 84 2.79 13.30 -4.37
CA ALA A 84 3.30 12.87 -5.68
C ALA A 84 4.76 13.30 -5.92
N VAL A 85 5.15 14.48 -5.43
CA VAL A 85 6.52 15.00 -5.54
C VAL A 85 7.44 14.37 -4.48
N PHE A 86 7.03 14.44 -3.21
CA PHE A 86 7.86 13.98 -2.08
C PHE A 86 7.88 12.47 -1.91
N GLY A 87 6.99 11.72 -2.57
CA GLY A 87 7.09 10.26 -2.68
C GLY A 87 8.35 9.82 -3.43
N VAL A 88 8.77 10.58 -4.45
CA VAL A 88 10.03 10.34 -5.18
C VAL A 88 11.23 10.84 -4.38
N LEU A 89 11.13 12.05 -3.81
CA LEU A 89 12.22 12.65 -3.03
C LEU A 89 12.45 11.95 -1.67
N GLY A 90 11.43 11.24 -1.17
CA GLY A 90 11.44 10.64 0.17
C GLY A 90 12.56 9.63 0.37
N GLY A 91 12.92 8.85 -0.65
CA GLY A 91 14.07 7.93 -0.58
C GLY A 91 15.40 8.65 -0.38
N GLY A 92 15.60 9.80 -1.03
CA GLY A 92 16.78 10.64 -0.82
C GLY A 92 16.85 11.27 0.55
N ILE A 93 15.71 11.78 1.03
CA ILE A 93 15.61 12.36 2.36
C ILE A 93 15.86 11.27 3.42
N TYR A 94 15.37 10.05 3.19
CA TYR A 94 15.64 8.89 4.03
C TYR A 94 17.15 8.58 4.11
N ASN A 95 17.89 8.65 3.00
CA ASN A 95 19.33 8.45 3.01
C ASN A 95 20.06 9.48 3.88
N LEU A 96 19.58 10.74 3.91
CA LEU A 96 20.19 11.83 4.67
C LEU A 96 19.83 11.79 6.16
N LEU A 97 18.54 11.65 6.48
CA LEU A 97 18.02 11.73 7.85
C LEU A 97 18.05 10.39 8.58
N GLY A 98 18.14 9.28 7.85
CA GLY A 98 18.01 7.94 8.38
C GLY A 98 16.57 7.58 8.81
N PRO A 99 16.31 6.32 9.18
CA PRO A 99 14.96 5.81 9.40
C PRO A 99 14.20 6.50 10.52
N ARG A 100 14.85 6.82 11.64
CA ARG A 100 14.19 7.37 12.82
C ARG A 100 13.66 8.79 12.57
N LEU A 101 14.53 9.69 12.15
CA LEU A 101 14.15 11.09 11.93
C LEU A 101 13.17 11.22 10.77
N THR A 102 13.33 10.40 9.73
CA THR A 102 12.38 10.33 8.60
C THR A 102 10.98 9.91 9.06
N LEU A 103 10.86 8.86 9.88
CA LEU A 103 9.55 8.41 10.36
C LEU A 103 8.92 9.38 11.35
N VAL A 104 9.69 9.95 12.28
CA VAL A 104 9.17 10.93 13.27
C VAL A 104 8.66 12.19 12.58
N SER A 105 9.46 12.73 11.65
CA SER A 105 9.08 13.91 10.87
C SER A 105 7.86 13.62 9.98
N GLY A 106 7.77 12.42 9.40
CA GLY A 106 6.58 12.00 8.66
C GLY A 106 5.33 11.91 9.54
N CYS A 107 5.42 11.21 10.66
CA CYS A 107 4.28 10.96 11.55
C CYS A 107 3.75 12.22 12.24
N SER A 108 4.61 13.19 12.57
CA SER A 108 4.18 14.44 13.23
C SER A 108 3.24 15.27 12.36
N THR A 109 3.38 15.19 11.03
CA THR A 109 2.49 15.92 10.10
C THR A 109 1.04 15.43 10.15
N TYR A 110 0.80 14.16 10.48
CA TYR A 110 -0.56 13.61 10.65
C TYR A 110 -1.27 14.27 11.82
N VAL A 111 -0.56 14.51 12.93
CA VAL A 111 -1.09 15.22 14.11
C VAL A 111 -1.52 16.64 13.72
N LEU A 112 -0.69 17.34 12.94
CA LEU A 112 -1.00 18.69 12.46
C LEU A 112 -2.25 18.72 11.58
N TYR A 113 -2.42 17.72 10.71
CA TYR A 113 -3.61 17.59 9.87
C TYR A 113 -4.89 17.43 10.71
N ALA A 114 -4.90 16.52 11.69
CA ALA A 114 -6.05 16.36 12.59
C ALA A 114 -6.33 17.63 13.41
N ALA A 115 -5.27 18.28 13.92
CA ALA A 115 -5.39 19.55 14.65
C ALA A 115 -5.98 20.67 13.80
N SER A 116 -5.72 20.66 12.48
CA SER A 116 -6.26 21.68 11.57
C SER A 116 -7.78 21.60 11.41
N PHE A 117 -8.36 20.39 11.46
CA PHE A 117 -9.82 20.24 11.45
C PHE A 117 -10.46 20.61 12.78
N LEU A 118 -9.79 20.32 13.90
CA LEU A 118 -10.23 20.81 15.21
C LEU A 118 -10.25 22.35 15.24
N TYR A 119 -9.23 23.00 14.69
CA TYR A 119 -9.23 24.46 14.55
C TYR A 119 -10.35 24.93 13.60
N TYR A 120 -10.54 24.24 12.48
CA TYR A 120 -11.61 24.55 11.52
C TYR A 120 -13.01 24.46 12.14
N ASN A 121 -13.24 23.52 13.07
CA ASN A 121 -14.49 23.38 13.82
C ASN A 121 -14.88 24.66 14.59
N HIS A 122 -13.91 25.42 15.08
CA HIS A 122 -14.14 26.62 15.89
C HIS A 122 -14.06 27.93 15.11
N TYR A 123 -13.19 28.01 14.10
CA TYR A 123 -12.85 29.26 13.42
C TYR A 123 -13.26 29.28 11.94
N HIS A 124 -13.62 28.14 11.35
CA HIS A 124 -14.02 28.00 9.94
C HIS A 124 -13.04 28.55 8.89
N HIS A 125 -11.76 28.71 9.25
CA HIS A 125 -10.71 29.16 8.33
C HIS A 125 -10.02 27.97 7.64
N GLN A 126 -10.21 27.83 6.32
CA GLN A 126 -9.71 26.69 5.55
C GLN A 126 -8.19 26.70 5.31
N LEU A 127 -7.54 27.87 5.37
CA LEU A 127 -6.11 28.02 5.05
C LEU A 127 -5.24 27.08 5.87
N PHE A 128 -5.52 26.94 7.17
CA PHE A 128 -4.73 26.07 8.04
C PHE A 128 -4.86 24.60 7.65
N ALA A 129 -6.05 24.15 7.26
CA ALA A 129 -6.28 22.78 6.78
C ALA A 129 -5.55 22.50 5.46
N ILE A 130 -5.55 23.46 4.53
CA ILE A 130 -4.86 23.33 3.23
C ILE A 130 -3.35 23.24 3.43
N VAL A 131 -2.77 24.12 4.26
CA VAL A 131 -1.34 24.11 4.57
C VAL A 131 -0.96 22.83 5.31
N ALA A 132 -1.76 22.41 6.29
CA ALA A 132 -1.54 21.14 7.01
C ALA A 132 -1.62 19.94 6.07
N GLY A 133 -2.53 19.94 5.10
CA GLY A 133 -2.62 18.94 4.03
C GLY A 133 -1.36 18.88 3.18
N ALA A 134 -0.86 20.03 2.71
CA ALA A 134 0.39 20.11 1.95
C ALA A 134 1.59 19.55 2.74
N VAL A 135 1.71 19.93 4.02
CA VAL A 135 2.75 19.43 4.94
C VAL A 135 2.59 17.93 5.19
N LEU A 136 1.36 17.44 5.32
CA LEU A 136 1.07 16.01 5.44
C LEU A 136 1.51 15.24 4.19
N GLY A 137 1.34 15.76 2.98
CA GLY A 137 1.81 15.06 1.78
C GLY A 137 3.34 14.93 1.73
N VAL A 138 4.08 15.94 2.23
CA VAL A 138 5.53 15.83 2.45
C VAL A 138 5.83 14.73 3.46
N GLY A 139 5.15 14.75 4.61
CA GLY A 139 5.35 13.78 5.68
C GLY A 139 4.97 12.35 5.29
N ALA A 140 3.93 12.17 4.47
CA ALA A 140 3.53 10.90 3.90
C ALA A 140 4.62 10.33 2.98
N GLY A 141 5.26 11.17 2.15
CA GLY A 141 6.41 10.79 1.34
C GLY A 141 7.55 10.21 2.18
N LEU A 142 7.87 10.86 3.29
CA LEU A 142 8.89 10.41 4.24
C LEU A 142 8.48 9.11 4.95
N LEU A 143 7.25 9.04 5.45
CA LEU A 143 6.73 7.87 6.17
C LEU A 143 6.76 6.62 5.29
N TRP A 144 6.25 6.71 4.06
CA TRP A 144 6.20 5.57 3.14
C TRP A 144 7.59 5.17 2.63
N ALA A 145 8.51 6.12 2.42
CA ALA A 145 9.90 5.80 2.12
C ALA A 145 10.59 5.06 3.28
N GLY A 146 10.36 5.51 4.51
CA GLY A 146 10.89 4.84 5.71
C GLY A 146 10.29 3.45 5.93
N GLN A 147 8.98 3.32 5.77
CA GLN A 147 8.26 2.05 5.87
C GLN A 147 8.72 1.06 4.79
N GLY A 148 8.84 1.50 3.53
CA GLY A 148 9.33 0.67 2.43
C GLY A 148 10.74 0.16 2.64
N ALA A 149 11.64 0.99 3.18
CA ALA A 149 13.00 0.57 3.52
C ALA A 149 13.00 -0.53 4.59
N ILE A 150 12.17 -0.41 5.63
CA ILE A 150 12.07 -1.40 6.71
C ILE A 150 11.51 -2.72 6.17
N MET A 151 10.45 -2.69 5.37
CA MET A 151 9.83 -3.90 4.80
C MET A 151 10.74 -4.65 3.84
N THR A 152 11.64 -3.96 3.15
CA THR A 152 12.54 -4.57 2.18
C THR A 152 13.81 -5.13 2.82
N SER A 153 14.32 -4.49 3.88
CA SER A 153 15.61 -4.84 4.48
C SER A 153 15.57 -5.69 5.74
N TYR A 154 14.51 -5.59 6.57
CA TYR A 154 14.50 -6.26 7.87
C TYR A 154 14.11 -7.73 7.77
N PRO A 155 13.03 -8.10 7.04
CA PRO A 155 12.64 -9.49 6.91
C PRO A 155 13.72 -10.35 6.25
N PRO A 156 13.85 -11.63 6.64
CA PRO A 156 14.69 -12.58 5.93
C PRO A 156 14.06 -12.92 4.56
N ALA A 157 14.90 -13.27 3.58
CA ALA A 157 14.48 -13.39 2.18
C ALA A 157 13.38 -14.44 1.94
N ASP A 158 13.40 -15.51 2.73
CA ASP A 158 12.46 -16.64 2.70
C ASP A 158 11.09 -16.33 3.31
N ARG A 159 10.97 -15.30 4.16
CA ARG A 159 9.71 -14.94 4.84
C ARG A 159 9.19 -13.55 4.53
N LYS A 160 9.76 -12.82 3.55
CA LYS A 160 9.35 -11.43 3.20
C LYS A 160 7.84 -11.25 3.08
N GLY A 161 7.14 -12.17 2.39
CA GLY A 161 5.68 -12.10 2.20
C GLY A 161 4.89 -12.12 3.52
N THR A 162 5.27 -12.98 4.47
CA THR A 162 4.61 -13.06 5.78
C THR A 162 4.72 -11.76 6.58
N TYR A 163 5.89 -11.12 6.55
CA TYR A 163 6.12 -9.86 7.24
C TYR A 163 5.34 -8.71 6.60
N ILE A 164 5.27 -8.67 5.26
CA ILE A 164 4.46 -7.69 4.52
C ILE A 164 2.98 -7.88 4.86
N SER A 165 2.46 -9.10 4.83
CA SER A 165 1.06 -9.39 5.18
C SER A 165 0.73 -8.98 6.61
N LEU A 166 1.61 -9.30 7.57
CA LEU A 166 1.46 -8.89 8.97
C LEU A 166 1.39 -7.37 9.12
N PHE A 167 2.27 -6.62 8.44
CA PHE A 167 2.24 -5.16 8.42
C PHE A 167 0.89 -4.63 7.93
N TRP A 168 0.41 -5.13 6.78
CA TRP A 168 -0.86 -4.66 6.18
C TRP A 168 -2.07 -4.98 7.07
N CYS A 169 -2.08 -6.13 7.74
CA CYS A 169 -3.10 -6.47 8.71
C CYS A 169 -3.13 -5.48 9.88
N ILE A 170 -1.98 -5.15 10.47
CA ILE A 170 -1.90 -4.18 11.57
C ILE A 170 -2.30 -2.78 11.08
N PHE A 171 -1.81 -2.34 9.93
CA PHE A 171 -2.13 -1.03 9.36
C PHE A 171 -3.64 -0.85 9.12
N ASN A 172 -4.28 -1.82 8.45
CA ASN A 172 -5.72 -1.73 8.13
C ASN A 172 -6.61 -1.81 9.36
N MET A 173 -6.16 -2.50 10.43
CA MET A 173 -6.84 -2.46 11.72
C MET A 173 -6.95 -1.02 12.26
N GLY A 174 -6.04 -0.12 11.86
CA GLY A 174 -6.10 1.30 12.20
C GLY A 174 -7.35 1.99 11.64
N GLY A 175 -7.73 1.66 10.40
CA GLY A 175 -8.99 2.15 9.82
C GLY A 175 -10.22 1.61 10.56
N VAL A 176 -10.19 0.33 10.97
CA VAL A 176 -11.27 -0.32 11.73
C VAL A 176 -11.46 0.33 13.10
N ILE A 177 -10.39 0.41 13.91
CA ILE A 177 -10.44 1.03 15.23
C ILE A 177 -10.73 2.53 15.12
N GLY A 178 -10.12 3.21 14.15
CA GLY A 178 -10.37 4.62 13.89
C GLY A 178 -11.81 4.91 13.49
N GLY A 179 -12.52 3.98 12.84
CA GLY A 179 -13.96 4.08 12.58
C GLY A 179 -14.83 3.83 13.82
N LEU A 180 -14.37 2.99 14.76
CA LEU A 180 -15.07 2.73 16.02
C LEU A 180 -15.07 3.94 16.97
N ILE A 181 -13.99 4.73 16.99
CA ILE A 181 -13.88 5.95 17.82
C ILE A 181 -15.07 6.91 17.59
N PRO A 182 -15.31 7.44 16.36
CA PRO A 182 -16.42 8.33 16.10
C PRO A 182 -17.77 7.63 16.28
N PHE A 183 -17.89 6.33 15.99
CA PHE A 183 -19.11 5.57 16.22
C PHE A 183 -19.52 5.57 17.70
N VAL A 184 -18.58 5.26 18.61
CA VAL A 184 -18.83 5.20 20.05
C VAL A 184 -19.04 6.61 20.62
N LEU A 185 -18.17 7.56 20.28
CA LEU A 185 -18.21 8.92 20.83
C LEU A 185 -19.43 9.72 20.33
N ASN A 186 -19.97 9.39 19.16
CA ASN A 186 -21.16 10.05 18.61
C ASN A 186 -22.40 9.15 18.64
N TYR A 187 -22.37 8.02 19.37
CA TYR A 187 -23.46 7.05 19.40
C TYR A 187 -24.80 7.67 19.83
N ASN A 188 -24.75 8.56 20.83
CA ASN A 188 -25.92 9.26 21.37
C ASN A 188 -26.21 10.60 20.68
N ARG A 189 -25.38 11.03 19.72
CA ARG A 189 -25.51 12.32 19.02
C ARG A 189 -26.04 12.12 17.60
N ALA A 190 -27.32 11.80 17.50
CA ALA A 190 -27.96 11.52 16.20
C ALA A 190 -28.10 12.76 15.29
N GLU A 191 -28.17 13.97 15.86
CA GLU A 191 -28.35 15.23 15.12
C GLU A 191 -27.03 16.02 14.92
N ALA A 192 -25.89 15.46 15.31
CA ALA A 192 -24.61 16.17 15.19
C ALA A 192 -24.15 16.24 13.73
N ALA A 193 -24.05 17.46 13.22
CA ALA A 193 -23.65 17.73 11.84
C ALA A 193 -22.15 17.49 11.61
N SER A 194 -21.29 17.75 12.61
CA SER A 194 -19.84 17.53 12.54
C SER A 194 -19.33 16.64 13.67
N VAL A 195 -18.16 16.05 13.44
CA VAL A 195 -17.41 15.28 14.44
C VAL A 195 -17.08 16.16 15.64
N ASN A 196 -17.27 15.61 16.85
CA ASN A 196 -16.97 16.32 18.08
C ASN A 196 -15.47 16.52 18.31
N ASP A 197 -15.13 17.56 19.06
CA ASP A 197 -13.74 17.87 19.40
C ASP A 197 -13.04 16.69 20.08
N GLY A 198 -13.76 15.93 20.91
CA GLY A 198 -13.25 14.73 21.57
C GLY A 198 -12.75 13.66 20.59
N THR A 199 -13.38 13.50 19.43
CA THR A 199 -12.92 12.56 18.39
C THR A 199 -11.66 13.08 17.71
N TYR A 200 -11.57 14.38 17.39
CA TYR A 200 -10.34 14.96 16.84
C TYR A 200 -9.18 14.87 17.83
N ILE A 201 -9.44 15.16 19.11
CA ILE A 201 -8.45 15.00 20.19
C ILE A 201 -8.02 13.53 20.32
N ALA A 202 -8.95 12.59 20.27
CA ALA A 202 -8.61 11.15 20.28
C ALA A 202 -7.71 10.78 19.11
N PHE A 203 -8.04 11.21 17.89
CA PHE A 203 -7.17 10.99 16.72
C PHE A 203 -5.79 11.63 16.90
N MET A 204 -5.71 12.86 17.39
CA MET A 204 -4.45 13.54 17.67
C MET A 204 -3.61 12.76 18.70
N CYS A 205 -4.22 12.25 19.77
CA CYS A 205 -3.52 11.43 20.78
C CYS A 205 -2.95 10.14 20.17
N PHE A 206 -3.73 9.42 19.34
CA PHE A 206 -3.25 8.23 18.64
C PHE A 206 -2.11 8.58 17.67
N MET A 207 -2.27 9.62 16.85
CA MET A 207 -1.25 10.05 15.90
C MET A 207 0.04 10.51 16.60
N ALA A 208 -0.07 11.22 17.73
CA ALA A 208 1.08 11.65 18.53
C ALA A 208 1.78 10.44 19.17
N LEU A 209 1.02 9.47 19.68
CA LEU A 209 1.57 8.21 20.16
C LEU A 209 2.30 7.47 19.02
N GLY A 210 1.73 7.42 17.82
CA GLY A 210 2.38 6.86 16.63
C GLY A 210 3.71 7.54 16.30
N ALA A 211 3.76 8.87 16.36
CA ALA A 211 4.99 9.63 16.18
C ALA A 211 6.03 9.31 17.26
N LEU A 212 5.63 9.17 18.53
CA LEU A 212 6.53 8.77 19.61
C LEU A 212 7.02 7.32 19.46
N LEU A 213 6.13 6.39 19.07
CA LEU A 213 6.48 5.00 18.80
C LEU A 213 7.48 4.87 17.64
N SER A 214 7.46 5.79 16.67
CA SER A 214 8.43 5.80 15.58
C SER A 214 9.88 6.03 16.05
N LEU A 215 10.10 6.66 17.22
CA LEU A 215 11.42 6.79 17.84
C LEU A 215 12.00 5.44 18.30
N ALA A 216 11.13 4.50 18.64
CA ALA A 216 11.51 3.14 19.01
C ALA A 216 11.96 2.30 17.81
N VAL A 217 11.72 2.75 16.57
CA VAL A 217 12.21 2.04 15.39
C VAL A 217 13.75 2.04 15.39
N LEU A 218 14.33 0.84 15.35
CA LEU A 218 15.77 0.66 15.31
C LEU A 218 16.28 0.90 13.89
N PRO A 219 17.50 1.45 13.72
CA PRO A 219 18.15 1.49 12.41
C PRO A 219 18.55 0.07 11.96
N PRO A 220 18.69 -0.19 10.64
CA PRO A 220 18.98 -1.51 10.11
C PRO A 220 20.22 -2.16 10.74
N SER A 221 21.26 -1.37 10.99
CA SER A 221 22.51 -1.82 11.63
C SER A 221 22.32 -2.47 13.01
N LYS A 222 21.26 -2.14 13.74
CA LYS A 222 20.94 -2.69 15.07
C LYS A 222 19.99 -3.88 15.03
N VAL A 223 19.36 -4.17 13.88
CA VAL A 223 18.44 -5.29 13.70
C VAL A 223 19.21 -6.54 13.34
N VAL A 224 19.01 -7.60 14.12
CA VAL A 224 19.67 -8.90 13.94
C VAL A 224 18.58 -9.93 13.70
N ARG A 225 18.63 -10.59 12.54
CA ARG A 225 17.71 -11.64 12.10
C ARG A 225 17.90 -12.91 12.94
N ASP A 226 16.98 -13.86 12.80
CA ASP A 226 16.98 -15.11 13.57
C ASP A 226 18.18 -16.01 13.23
N ASP A 227 18.72 -15.88 12.02
CA ASP A 227 19.95 -16.53 11.54
C ASP A 227 21.25 -15.86 12.04
N GLY A 228 21.13 -14.79 12.84
CA GLY A 228 22.27 -14.00 13.34
C GLY A 228 22.81 -12.96 12.35
N THR A 229 22.29 -12.89 11.13
CA THR A 229 22.68 -11.86 10.15
C THR A 229 22.07 -10.50 10.52
N ARG A 230 22.72 -9.40 10.12
CA ARG A 230 22.20 -8.04 10.33
C ARG A 230 21.36 -7.59 9.15
N ALA A 231 20.34 -6.76 9.42
CA ALA A 231 19.60 -6.11 8.36
C ALA A 231 20.54 -5.23 7.52
N THR A 232 20.41 -5.32 6.20
CA THR A 232 21.22 -4.54 5.27
C THR A 232 20.72 -3.10 5.27
N ASN A 233 21.63 -2.13 5.25
CA ASN A 233 21.22 -0.75 5.03
C ASN A 233 20.64 -0.63 3.62
N VAL A 234 19.45 -0.04 3.50
CA VAL A 234 18.93 0.40 2.21
C VAL A 234 19.57 1.74 1.91
N THR A 235 20.44 1.76 0.91
CA THR A 235 20.86 2.99 0.26
C THR A 235 19.94 3.17 -0.95
N TYR A 236 19.03 4.13 -0.88
CA TYR A 236 18.32 4.54 -2.08
C TYR A 236 19.34 5.12 -3.07
N SER A 237 19.15 4.86 -4.36
CA SER A 237 19.97 5.45 -5.42
C SER A 237 19.84 6.97 -5.42
N ASP A 238 20.76 7.67 -6.10
CA ASP A 238 20.70 9.13 -6.22
C ASP A 238 19.31 9.57 -6.68
N VAL A 239 18.73 10.55 -5.97
CA VAL A 239 17.37 11.03 -6.21
C VAL A 239 17.20 11.51 -7.65
N SER A 240 18.24 12.13 -8.21
CA SER A 240 18.25 12.58 -9.60
C SER A 240 18.15 11.40 -10.56
N ALA A 241 18.92 10.32 -10.33
CA ALA A 241 18.88 9.12 -11.14
C ALA A 241 17.51 8.43 -11.04
N GLU A 242 16.99 8.21 -9.83
CA GLU A 242 15.66 7.60 -9.65
C GLU A 242 14.54 8.47 -10.24
N SER A 243 14.62 9.79 -10.12
CA SER A 243 13.65 10.71 -10.73
C SER A 243 13.69 10.62 -12.26
N ILE A 244 14.88 10.57 -12.86
CA ILE A 244 15.05 10.42 -14.32
C ILE A 244 14.49 9.07 -14.77
N GLU A 245 14.78 7.97 -14.07
CA GLU A 245 14.27 6.66 -14.42
C GLU A 245 12.75 6.57 -14.28
N ILE A 246 12.16 7.15 -13.23
CA ILE A 246 10.71 7.26 -13.07
C ILE A 246 10.10 8.12 -14.19
N LEU A 247 10.74 9.24 -14.57
CA LEU A 247 10.28 10.05 -15.70
C LEU A 247 10.32 9.30 -17.03
N ARG A 248 11.34 8.46 -17.24
CA ARG A 248 11.40 7.56 -18.42
C ARG A 248 10.26 6.54 -18.44
N LEU A 249 9.71 6.16 -17.29
CA LEU A 249 8.54 5.28 -17.24
C LEU A 249 7.29 5.92 -17.87
N PHE A 250 7.18 7.25 -17.90
CA PHE A 250 6.10 7.92 -18.64
C PHE A 250 6.21 7.77 -20.16
N ALA A 251 7.36 7.31 -20.69
CA ALA A 251 7.52 6.94 -22.09
C ALA A 251 7.46 5.42 -22.32
N ASN A 252 7.40 4.61 -21.24
CA ASN A 252 7.37 3.16 -21.34
C ASN A 252 5.95 2.68 -21.67
N TRP A 253 5.79 2.01 -22.81
CA TRP A 253 4.50 1.52 -23.28
C TRP A 253 3.78 0.61 -22.25
N LYS A 254 4.53 -0.20 -21.48
CA LYS A 254 3.97 -1.07 -20.43
C LYS A 254 3.31 -0.25 -19.32
N MET A 255 3.98 0.82 -18.91
CA MET A 255 3.51 1.68 -17.83
C MET A 255 2.41 2.63 -18.30
N LEU A 256 2.43 3.06 -19.56
CA LEU A 256 1.35 3.83 -20.17
C LEU A 256 0.01 3.06 -20.17
N LEU A 257 0.04 1.74 -20.43
CA LEU A 257 -1.15 0.89 -20.32
C LEU A 257 -1.66 0.75 -18.86
N MET A 258 -0.78 0.93 -17.86
CA MET A 258 -1.15 0.93 -16.45
C MET A 258 -1.74 2.28 -15.97
N VAL A 259 -1.54 3.38 -16.71
CA VAL A 259 -1.95 4.73 -16.26
C VAL A 259 -3.44 4.80 -15.92
N PRO A 260 -4.38 4.30 -16.75
CA PRO A 260 -5.80 4.39 -16.40
C PRO A 260 -6.17 3.60 -15.15
N ALA A 261 -5.55 2.44 -14.93
CA ALA A 261 -5.73 1.65 -13.72
C ALA A 261 -5.18 2.37 -12.48
N ALA A 262 -3.96 2.91 -12.59
CA ALA A 262 -3.33 3.69 -11.54
C ALA A 262 -4.16 4.92 -11.18
N TRP A 263 -4.64 5.67 -12.18
CA TRP A 263 -5.47 6.84 -11.99
C TRP A 263 -6.79 6.51 -11.29
N ALA A 264 -7.48 5.45 -11.74
CA ALA A 264 -8.77 5.05 -11.19
C ALA A 264 -8.69 4.60 -9.72
N SER A 265 -7.56 4.02 -9.31
CA SER A 265 -7.41 3.34 -8.00
C SER A 265 -7.58 4.21 -6.75
N ASN A 266 -7.45 5.53 -6.83
CA ASN A 266 -7.80 6.45 -5.73
C ASN A 266 -8.89 7.46 -6.13
N PHE A 267 -9.27 7.53 -7.41
CA PHE A 267 -10.24 8.50 -7.90
C PHE A 267 -11.63 8.28 -7.28
N PHE A 268 -11.97 7.03 -6.97
CA PHE A 268 -13.27 6.70 -6.39
C PHE A 268 -13.43 7.10 -4.93
N TYR A 269 -12.36 7.45 -4.20
CA TYR A 269 -12.47 7.74 -2.77
C TYR A 269 -13.31 8.98 -2.48
N SER A 270 -13.22 10.03 -3.29
CA SER A 270 -14.07 11.22 -3.09
C SER A 270 -15.54 10.85 -3.23
N TYR A 271 -15.89 10.05 -4.24
CA TYR A 271 -17.25 9.57 -4.43
C TYR A 271 -17.71 8.63 -3.29
N GLN A 272 -16.91 7.65 -2.91
CA GLN A 272 -17.30 6.70 -1.87
C GLN A 272 -17.41 7.38 -0.49
N PHE A 273 -16.44 8.19 -0.10
CA PHE A 273 -16.39 8.77 1.24
C PHE A 273 -17.28 9.99 1.38
N ASN A 274 -17.27 10.94 0.46
CA ASN A 274 -18.11 12.14 0.56
C ASN A 274 -19.52 11.86 0.04
N ASN A 275 -19.63 11.32 -1.18
CA ASN A 275 -20.91 11.26 -1.88
C ASN A 275 -21.80 10.08 -1.49
N VAL A 276 -21.21 8.99 -1.01
CA VAL A 276 -21.96 7.84 -0.47
C VAL A 276 -21.97 7.90 1.05
N ASN A 277 -20.82 7.87 1.74
CA ASN A 277 -20.83 7.84 3.20
C ASN A 277 -21.26 9.20 3.81
N GLY A 278 -20.65 10.28 3.35
CA GLY A 278 -20.84 11.64 3.86
C GLY A 278 -22.25 12.19 3.65
N LEU A 279 -22.86 11.96 2.48
CA LEU A 279 -24.19 12.48 2.15
C LEU A 279 -25.35 11.59 2.60
N LEU A 280 -25.19 10.25 2.60
CA LEU A 280 -26.33 9.33 2.80
C LEU A 280 -26.63 9.02 4.26
N PHE A 281 -25.61 9.03 5.12
CA PHE A 281 -25.70 8.47 6.47
C PHE A 281 -25.47 9.54 7.52
N ASN A 282 -25.99 9.32 8.72
CA ASN A 282 -25.68 10.18 9.86
C ASN A 282 -24.29 9.89 10.44
N LEU A 283 -23.78 10.78 11.27
CA LEU A 283 -22.40 10.73 11.77
C LEU A 283 -22.03 9.41 12.44
N ARG A 284 -22.90 8.85 13.28
CA ARG A 284 -22.63 7.55 13.93
C ARG A 284 -22.59 6.42 12.91
N THR A 285 -23.51 6.41 11.95
CA THR A 285 -23.55 5.39 10.90
C THR A 285 -22.36 5.52 9.94
N LYS A 286 -21.89 6.74 9.66
CA LYS A 286 -20.63 6.98 8.92
C LYS A 286 -19.45 6.27 9.59
N GLY A 287 -19.35 6.37 10.92
CA GLY A 287 -18.34 5.66 11.72
C GLY A 287 -18.47 4.13 11.58
N LEU A 288 -19.67 3.59 11.75
CA LEU A 288 -19.95 2.15 11.61
C LEU A 288 -19.61 1.63 10.19
N ASN A 289 -20.07 2.35 9.17
CA ASN A 289 -19.80 2.04 7.76
C ASN A 289 -18.30 1.97 7.49
N ASN A 290 -17.52 2.87 8.10
CA ASN A 290 -16.07 2.89 7.98
C ASN A 290 -15.42 1.61 8.51
N VAL A 291 -15.86 1.11 9.68
CA VAL A 291 -15.39 -0.16 10.26
C VAL A 291 -15.56 -1.31 9.27
N PHE A 292 -16.74 -1.39 8.66
CA PHE A 292 -17.07 -2.43 7.70
C PHE A 292 -16.39 -2.24 6.35
N TYR A 293 -16.15 -1.00 5.90
CA TYR A 293 -15.39 -0.70 4.69
C TYR A 293 -13.95 -1.22 4.79
N TRP A 294 -13.22 -0.87 5.85
CA TRP A 294 -11.84 -1.34 6.06
C TRP A 294 -11.78 -2.84 6.35
N GLY A 295 -12.77 -3.38 7.06
CA GLY A 295 -12.91 -4.84 7.26
C GLY A 295 -13.13 -5.59 5.95
N ALA A 296 -14.00 -5.08 5.06
CA ALA A 296 -14.20 -5.61 3.72
C ALA A 296 -12.93 -5.55 2.88
N GLN A 297 -12.16 -4.47 3.01
CA GLN A 297 -10.90 -4.30 2.29
C GLN A 297 -9.89 -5.41 2.66
N MET A 298 -9.79 -5.76 3.95
CA MET A 298 -8.97 -6.88 4.40
C MET A 298 -9.44 -8.21 3.79
N ALA A 299 -10.74 -8.49 3.83
CA ALA A 299 -11.31 -9.71 3.27
C ALA A 299 -11.11 -9.80 1.75
N GLY A 300 -11.31 -8.70 1.03
CA GLY A 300 -11.15 -8.62 -0.42
C GLY A 300 -9.72 -8.86 -0.86
N SER A 301 -8.75 -8.27 -0.17
CA SER A 301 -7.32 -8.46 -0.46
C SER A 301 -6.90 -9.92 -0.27
N MET A 302 -7.33 -10.57 0.81
CA MET A 302 -7.06 -12.00 1.04
C MET A 302 -7.72 -12.88 -0.02
N GLY A 303 -8.98 -12.60 -0.37
CA GLY A 303 -9.73 -13.39 -1.35
C GLY A 303 -9.14 -13.32 -2.75
N ILE A 304 -8.85 -12.12 -3.25
CA ILE A 304 -8.24 -11.97 -4.58
C ILE A 304 -6.79 -12.45 -4.60
N GLY A 305 -6.03 -12.27 -3.50
CA GLY A 305 -4.67 -12.77 -3.38
C GLY A 305 -4.63 -14.30 -3.53
N TYR A 306 -5.49 -15.00 -2.78
CA TYR A 306 -5.61 -16.45 -2.89
C TYR A 306 -6.05 -16.89 -4.31
N PHE A 307 -7.04 -16.20 -4.90
CA PHE A 307 -7.49 -16.51 -6.25
C PHE A 307 -6.36 -16.31 -7.27
N LEU A 308 -5.68 -15.17 -7.23
CA LEU A 308 -4.57 -14.89 -8.11
C LEU A 308 -3.40 -15.82 -7.88
N ASP A 309 -3.23 -16.40 -6.71
CA ASP A 309 -2.13 -17.32 -6.38
C ASP A 309 -2.35 -18.78 -6.78
N TYR A 310 -3.58 -19.28 -6.64
CA TYR A 310 -3.85 -20.72 -6.77
C TYR A 310 -4.76 -21.11 -7.94
N SER A 311 -5.36 -20.17 -8.68
CA SER A 311 -6.41 -20.53 -9.65
C SER A 311 -5.94 -21.27 -10.89
N PHE A 312 -4.74 -20.97 -11.41
CA PHE A 312 -4.24 -21.59 -12.64
C PHE A 312 -2.73 -21.82 -12.60
N ARG A 313 -2.21 -22.72 -13.44
CA ARG A 313 -0.78 -23.03 -13.51
C ARG A 313 0.04 -22.00 -14.31
N SER A 314 -0.55 -21.40 -15.35
CA SER A 314 0.10 -20.35 -16.16
C SER A 314 -0.10 -18.97 -15.54
N ARG A 315 0.97 -18.19 -15.44
CA ARG A 315 0.97 -16.80 -14.92
C ARG A 315 0.05 -15.92 -15.77
N ARG A 316 0.09 -16.10 -17.10
CA ARG A 316 -0.77 -15.35 -18.02
C ARG A 316 -2.26 -15.67 -17.85
N LYS A 317 -2.63 -16.95 -17.70
CA LYS A 317 -4.03 -17.36 -17.46
C LYS A 317 -4.56 -16.84 -16.12
N ARG A 318 -3.73 -16.85 -15.07
CA ARG A 318 -4.06 -16.26 -13.75
C ARG A 318 -4.39 -14.78 -13.87
N GLY A 319 -3.55 -14.02 -14.59
CA GLY A 319 -3.78 -12.59 -14.81
C GLY A 319 -5.07 -12.30 -15.57
N LEU A 320 -5.35 -13.03 -16.66
CA LEU A 320 -6.57 -12.85 -17.44
C LEU A 320 -7.84 -13.20 -16.66
N ALA A 321 -7.83 -14.31 -15.93
CA ALA A 321 -8.96 -14.70 -15.08
C ALA A 321 -9.17 -13.72 -13.92
N GLY A 322 -8.08 -13.22 -13.33
CA GLY A 322 -8.09 -12.16 -12.34
C GLY A 322 -8.77 -10.90 -12.86
N ILE A 323 -8.33 -10.39 -14.01
CA ILE A 323 -8.92 -9.19 -14.63
C ILE A 323 -10.41 -9.42 -14.93
N ALA A 324 -10.78 -10.58 -15.48
CA ALA A 324 -12.18 -10.89 -15.78
C ALA A 324 -13.06 -10.92 -14.51
N LEU A 325 -12.58 -11.55 -13.44
CA LEU A 325 -13.26 -11.57 -12.14
C LEU A 325 -13.44 -10.16 -11.59
N VAL A 326 -12.38 -9.36 -11.54
CA VAL A 326 -12.43 -7.98 -11.03
C VAL A 326 -13.35 -7.13 -11.90
N ALA A 327 -13.31 -7.27 -13.22
CA ALA A 327 -14.18 -6.54 -14.13
C ALA A 327 -15.67 -6.86 -13.90
N ALA A 328 -16.00 -8.14 -13.69
CA ALA A 328 -17.37 -8.57 -13.41
C ALA A 328 -17.87 -8.05 -12.05
N VAL A 329 -17.06 -8.21 -10.98
CA VAL A 329 -17.39 -7.74 -9.64
C VAL A 329 -17.53 -6.22 -9.61
N SER A 330 -16.57 -5.50 -10.21
CA SER A 330 -16.59 -4.04 -10.32
C SER A 330 -17.82 -3.53 -11.05
N THR A 331 -18.13 -4.11 -12.20
CA THR A 331 -19.31 -3.73 -12.99
C THR A 331 -20.60 -3.97 -12.22
N GLY A 332 -20.71 -5.08 -11.50
CA GLY A 332 -21.87 -5.36 -10.63
C GLY A 332 -22.03 -4.34 -9.50
N ILE A 333 -20.93 -3.95 -8.85
CA ILE A 333 -20.94 -2.98 -7.75
C ILE A 333 -21.28 -1.57 -8.25
N TRP A 334 -20.67 -1.13 -9.36
CA TRP A 334 -20.99 0.17 -9.97
C TRP A 334 -22.42 0.23 -10.51
N ALA A 335 -22.94 -0.86 -11.07
CA ALA A 335 -24.34 -0.96 -11.46
C ALA A 335 -25.27 -0.85 -10.25
N GLY A 336 -24.92 -1.49 -9.13
CA GLY A 336 -25.61 -1.31 -7.84
C GLY A 336 -25.55 0.13 -7.33
N GLY A 337 -24.41 0.80 -7.51
CA GLY A 337 -24.22 2.22 -7.23
C GLY A 337 -25.13 3.12 -8.06
N LEU A 338 -25.23 2.85 -9.37
CA LEU A 338 -26.13 3.57 -10.27
C LEU A 338 -27.59 3.33 -9.88
N ALA A 339 -27.98 2.09 -9.61
CA ALA A 339 -29.34 1.77 -9.17
C ALA A 339 -29.69 2.46 -7.85
N ASN A 340 -28.75 2.56 -6.92
CA ASN A 340 -28.93 3.31 -5.68
C ASN A 340 -29.06 4.82 -5.96
N GLN A 341 -28.19 5.42 -6.78
CA GLN A 341 -28.24 6.83 -7.16
C GLN A 341 -29.55 7.22 -7.86
N LEU A 342 -30.04 6.38 -8.79
CA LEU A 342 -31.27 6.64 -9.54
C LEU A 342 -32.53 6.68 -8.67
N ARG A 343 -32.53 6.05 -7.49
CA ARG A 343 -33.64 6.12 -6.53
C ARG A 343 -33.84 7.51 -5.94
N TYR A 344 -32.85 8.41 -6.09
CA TYR A 344 -32.86 9.74 -5.46
C TYR A 344 -32.66 10.86 -6.50
N ARG A 345 -33.13 10.61 -7.73
CA ARG A 345 -33.04 11.54 -8.89
C ARG A 345 -33.67 12.92 -8.64
N ASP A 346 -34.56 13.02 -7.67
CA ASP A 346 -35.25 14.26 -7.29
C ASP A 346 -34.40 15.18 -6.37
N GLY A 347 -33.16 14.79 -6.06
CA GLY A 347 -32.17 15.63 -5.37
C GLY A 347 -32.47 15.91 -3.90
N LYS A 348 -33.51 15.28 -3.33
CA LYS A 348 -33.89 15.41 -1.92
C LYS A 348 -33.76 14.07 -1.20
N TRP A 349 -32.67 13.93 -0.45
CA TRP A 349 -32.55 12.92 0.58
C TRP A 349 -33.41 13.42 1.75
N ALA A 350 -34.59 12.83 1.92
CA ALA A 350 -35.58 13.35 2.88
C ALA A 350 -35.05 13.34 4.33
N ASP A 351 -34.20 12.37 4.69
CA ASP A 351 -33.52 12.25 5.99
C ASP A 351 -32.22 11.43 5.84
N GLU A 352 -31.20 11.74 6.65
CA GLU A 352 -29.98 10.92 6.75
C GLU A 352 -30.29 9.50 7.24
N LEU A 353 -29.66 8.49 6.65
CA LEU A 353 -29.83 7.09 7.04
C LEU A 353 -29.07 6.79 8.32
N ASP A 354 -29.75 6.07 9.20
CA ASP A 354 -29.28 5.71 10.51
C ASP A 354 -29.40 4.20 10.74
N PHE A 355 -28.34 3.58 11.25
CA PHE A 355 -28.28 2.12 11.45
C PHE A 355 -29.38 1.59 12.39
N LYS A 356 -29.88 2.42 13.33
CA LYS A 356 -30.89 2.01 14.33
C LYS A 356 -32.30 2.41 13.91
N ASN A 357 -32.48 3.64 13.42
CA ASN A 357 -33.79 4.23 13.20
C ASN A 357 -34.32 3.98 11.77
N SER A 358 -33.46 3.71 10.78
CA SER A 358 -33.87 3.57 9.38
C SER A 358 -34.29 2.15 8.96
N GLY A 359 -34.24 1.17 9.87
CA GLY A 359 -34.72 -0.20 9.63
C GLY A 359 -34.13 -0.83 8.37
N SER A 360 -34.97 -1.44 7.51
CA SER A 360 -34.54 -2.11 6.27
C SER A 360 -34.00 -1.17 5.19
N ARG A 361 -34.24 0.15 5.29
CA ARG A 361 -33.73 1.14 4.31
C ARG A 361 -32.21 1.32 4.40
N PHE A 362 -31.61 1.01 5.55
CA PHE A 362 -30.16 1.07 5.76
C PHE A 362 -29.42 -0.07 5.05
N ALA A 363 -30.00 -1.28 5.00
CA ALA A 363 -29.32 -2.49 4.58
C ALA A 363 -28.76 -2.43 3.14
N GLY A 364 -29.53 -1.88 2.19
CA GLY A 364 -29.10 -1.76 0.79
C GLY A 364 -27.87 -0.85 0.61
N PRO A 365 -27.96 0.44 1.00
CA PRO A 365 -26.83 1.36 0.96
C PRO A 365 -25.62 0.89 1.79
N PHE A 366 -25.84 0.22 2.92
CA PHE A 366 -24.77 -0.37 3.73
C PHE A 366 -24.01 -1.47 2.99
N VAL A 367 -24.74 -2.44 2.40
CA VAL A 367 -24.12 -3.53 1.62
C VAL A 367 -23.39 -2.97 0.40
N LEU A 368 -23.91 -1.92 -0.24
CA LEU A 368 -23.23 -1.22 -1.31
C LEU A 368 -21.91 -0.61 -0.83
N TYR A 369 -21.90 0.07 0.33
CA TYR A 369 -20.69 0.66 0.89
C TYR A 369 -19.65 -0.38 1.31
N PHE A 370 -20.08 -1.49 1.93
CA PHE A 370 -19.23 -2.65 2.19
C PHE A 370 -18.62 -3.19 0.89
N SER A 371 -19.43 -3.29 -0.17
CA SER A 371 -18.98 -3.78 -1.47
C SER A 371 -17.96 -2.85 -2.12
N TYR A 372 -18.07 -1.53 -1.93
CA TYR A 372 -17.04 -0.59 -2.38
C TYR A 372 -15.68 -0.84 -1.71
N GLY A 373 -15.65 -1.12 -0.40
CA GLY A 373 -14.40 -1.49 0.30
C GLY A 373 -13.80 -2.80 -0.20
N LEU A 374 -14.66 -3.77 -0.54
CA LEU A 374 -14.23 -5.01 -1.18
C LEU A 374 -13.64 -4.76 -2.58
N LEU A 375 -14.31 -3.94 -3.40
CA LEU A 375 -13.86 -3.57 -4.75
C LEU A 375 -12.50 -2.87 -4.72
N ASP A 376 -12.33 -1.92 -3.81
CA ASP A 376 -11.09 -1.18 -3.60
C ASP A 376 -9.91 -2.16 -3.40
N ALA A 377 -10.04 -3.08 -2.44
CA ALA A 377 -9.01 -4.09 -2.19
C ALA A 377 -8.74 -4.99 -3.41
N ILE A 378 -9.81 -5.49 -4.02
CA ILE A 378 -9.71 -6.43 -5.14
C ILE A 378 -8.99 -5.76 -6.33
N PHE A 379 -9.34 -4.51 -6.63
CA PHE A 379 -8.76 -3.75 -7.72
C PHE A 379 -7.30 -3.36 -7.46
N GLN A 380 -6.99 -2.86 -6.26
CA GLN A 380 -5.60 -2.50 -5.90
C GLN A 380 -4.68 -3.72 -5.91
N SER A 381 -5.11 -4.83 -5.30
CA SER A 381 -4.31 -6.07 -5.29
C SER A 381 -4.08 -6.63 -6.68
N LEU A 382 -5.07 -6.54 -7.59
CA LEU A 382 -4.87 -6.89 -9.00
C LEU A 382 -3.79 -6.01 -9.67
N CYS A 383 -3.84 -4.69 -9.46
CA CYS A 383 -2.84 -3.78 -10.04
C CYS A 383 -1.43 -4.09 -9.54
N TYR A 384 -1.26 -4.34 -8.23
CA TYR A 384 0.02 -4.74 -7.66
C TYR A 384 0.51 -6.10 -8.16
N TRP A 385 -0.40 -7.06 -8.35
CA TRP A 385 -0.06 -8.34 -8.94
C TRP A 385 0.42 -8.19 -10.38
N VAL A 386 -0.25 -7.36 -11.21
CA VAL A 386 0.18 -7.09 -12.58
C VAL A 386 1.56 -6.42 -12.58
N ILE A 387 1.80 -5.43 -11.72
CA ILE A 387 3.12 -4.80 -11.58
C ILE A 387 4.19 -5.83 -11.20
N GLY A 388 3.88 -6.73 -10.26
CA GLY A 388 4.75 -7.85 -9.87
C GLY A 388 5.02 -8.84 -11.00
N ALA A 389 4.08 -9.03 -11.92
CA ALA A 389 4.25 -9.92 -13.07
C ALA A 389 5.08 -9.31 -14.21
N LEU A 390 5.33 -7.99 -14.21
CA LEU A 390 6.06 -7.27 -15.28
C LEU A 390 7.58 -7.22 -15.11
N ALA A 391 8.08 -7.43 -13.89
CA ALA A 391 9.50 -7.36 -13.56
C ALA A 391 9.86 -8.34 -12.45
N ASP A 392 10.91 -9.13 -12.65
CA ASP A 392 11.43 -10.06 -11.65
C ASP A 392 12.53 -9.41 -10.77
N ASP A 393 13.09 -8.26 -11.20
CA ASP A 393 14.10 -7.53 -10.44
C ASP A 393 13.48 -6.50 -9.47
N SER A 394 14.03 -6.44 -8.26
CA SER A 394 13.47 -5.62 -7.18
C SER A 394 13.58 -4.11 -7.43
N GLN A 395 14.50 -3.66 -8.29
CA GLN A 395 14.75 -2.24 -8.53
C GLN A 395 13.73 -1.68 -9.52
N THR A 396 13.51 -2.36 -10.64
CA THR A 396 12.46 -2.06 -11.61
C THR A 396 11.08 -2.16 -10.97
N LEU A 397 10.83 -3.17 -10.13
CA LEU A 397 9.57 -3.31 -9.42
C LEU A 397 9.29 -2.12 -8.47
N SER A 398 10.32 -1.64 -7.78
CA SER A 398 10.24 -0.43 -6.95
C SER A 398 9.89 0.81 -7.78
N ARG A 399 10.54 0.99 -8.94
CA ARG A 399 10.25 2.11 -9.85
C ARG A 399 8.84 2.04 -10.44
N TYR A 400 8.36 0.85 -10.83
CA TYR A 400 6.99 0.65 -11.31
C TYR A 400 5.95 0.95 -10.22
N SER A 401 6.20 0.51 -8.99
CA SER A 401 5.35 0.83 -7.84
C SER A 401 5.35 2.34 -7.54
N GLY A 402 6.51 3.00 -7.63
CA GLY A 402 6.64 4.46 -7.50
C GLY A 402 5.85 5.22 -8.55
N PHE A 403 5.95 4.81 -9.82
CA PHE A 403 5.14 5.37 -10.92
C PHE A 403 3.64 5.18 -10.65
N TYR A 404 3.22 3.96 -10.28
CA TYR A 404 1.83 3.67 -9.95
C TYR A 404 1.31 4.59 -8.84
N LYS A 405 2.07 4.74 -7.74
CA LYS A 405 1.70 5.63 -6.63
C LYS A 405 1.69 7.11 -7.02
N GLY A 406 2.60 7.55 -7.89
CA GLY A 406 2.63 8.92 -8.39
C GLY A 406 1.39 9.26 -9.22
N VAL A 407 1.06 8.41 -10.20
CA VAL A 407 -0.14 8.57 -11.04
C VAL A 407 -1.42 8.44 -10.21
N GLN A 408 -1.46 7.49 -9.28
CA GLN A 408 -2.57 7.31 -8.33
C GLN A 408 -2.80 8.58 -7.50
N SER A 409 -1.73 9.23 -7.03
CA SER A 409 -1.82 10.46 -6.23
C SER A 409 -2.28 11.65 -7.09
N ALA A 410 -1.80 11.77 -8.33
CA ALA A 410 -2.28 12.78 -9.27
C ALA A 410 -3.79 12.62 -9.55
N GLY A 411 -4.25 11.38 -9.77
CA GLY A 411 -5.67 11.07 -9.94
C GLY A 411 -6.50 11.43 -8.73
N ALA A 412 -6.01 11.13 -7.52
CA ALA A 412 -6.66 11.51 -6.27
C ALA A 412 -6.82 13.03 -6.14
N ALA A 413 -5.75 13.80 -6.41
CA ALA A 413 -5.78 15.27 -6.34
C ALA A 413 -6.87 15.86 -7.27
N VAL A 414 -7.00 15.33 -8.48
CA VAL A 414 -8.07 15.74 -9.41
C VAL A 414 -9.45 15.33 -8.89
N ALA A 415 -9.60 14.12 -8.36
CA ALA A 415 -10.87 13.61 -7.84
C ALA A 415 -11.44 14.47 -6.71
N TRP A 416 -10.59 14.92 -5.78
CA TRP A 416 -10.99 15.81 -4.70
C TRP A 416 -11.43 17.18 -5.20
N GLN A 417 -10.78 17.72 -6.24
CA GLN A 417 -11.20 18.99 -6.85
C GLN A 417 -12.50 18.88 -7.63
N VAL A 418 -12.72 17.78 -8.35
CA VAL A 418 -14.00 17.51 -9.02
C VAL A 418 -15.16 17.54 -8.00
N ASP A 419 -14.92 17.02 -6.80
CA ASP A 419 -15.89 17.06 -5.71
C ASP A 419 -16.06 18.46 -5.10
N THR A 420 -14.97 19.22 -4.90
CA THR A 420 -15.02 20.65 -4.48
C THR A 420 -15.89 21.50 -5.40
N HIS A 421 -15.81 21.28 -6.71
CA HIS A 421 -16.63 22.00 -7.70
C HIS A 421 -18.11 21.53 -7.73
N LYS A 422 -18.53 20.68 -6.79
CA LYS A 422 -19.92 20.19 -6.63
C LYS A 422 -20.47 19.56 -7.90
N THR A 423 -19.61 18.85 -8.62
CA THR A 423 -19.97 18.11 -9.83
C THR A 423 -21.12 17.15 -9.51
N PRO A 424 -22.16 17.03 -10.37
CA PRO A 424 -23.29 16.15 -10.11
C PRO A 424 -22.86 14.72 -9.77
N LEU A 425 -23.49 14.12 -8.77
CA LEU A 425 -23.12 12.80 -8.23
C LEU A 425 -23.11 11.71 -9.32
N LEU A 426 -24.09 11.77 -10.23
CA LEU A 426 -24.20 10.83 -11.35
C LEU A 426 -23.00 10.95 -12.30
N THR A 427 -22.54 12.17 -12.56
CA THR A 427 -21.35 12.42 -13.39
C THR A 427 -20.10 11.86 -12.71
N GLN A 428 -19.94 12.05 -11.40
CA GLN A 428 -18.82 11.48 -10.66
C GLN A 428 -18.83 9.95 -10.67
N LEU A 429 -20.01 9.31 -10.53
CA LEU A 429 -20.16 7.86 -10.65
C LEU A 429 -19.79 7.38 -12.06
N ILE A 430 -20.30 8.05 -13.11
CA ILE A 430 -20.03 7.67 -14.50
C ILE A 430 -18.53 7.79 -14.80
N ILE A 431 -17.86 8.86 -14.36
CA ILE A 431 -16.42 9.03 -14.53
C ILE A 431 -15.67 7.86 -13.88
N ASN A 432 -16.00 7.52 -12.64
CA ASN A 432 -15.37 6.40 -11.93
C ASN A 432 -15.60 5.05 -12.63
N TRP A 433 -16.82 4.80 -13.09
CA TRP A 433 -17.16 3.56 -13.78
C TRP A 433 -16.45 3.48 -15.13
N VAL A 434 -16.43 4.55 -15.92
CA VAL A 434 -15.73 4.57 -17.22
C VAL A 434 -14.23 4.38 -17.03
N LEU A 435 -13.60 5.10 -16.08
CA LEU A 435 -12.16 4.96 -15.82
C LEU A 435 -11.79 3.53 -15.41
N THR A 436 -12.58 2.92 -14.53
CA THR A 436 -12.35 1.52 -14.12
C THR A 436 -12.61 0.55 -15.27
N THR A 437 -13.68 0.71 -16.04
CA THR A 437 -13.99 -0.17 -17.18
C THR A 437 -12.95 -0.09 -18.29
N VAL A 438 -12.44 1.10 -18.60
CA VAL A 438 -11.37 1.29 -19.61
C VAL A 438 -10.05 0.68 -19.16
N SER A 439 -9.80 0.60 -17.84
CA SER A 439 -8.58 -0.01 -17.32
C SER A 439 -8.47 -1.51 -17.63
N TYR A 440 -9.58 -2.27 -17.62
CA TYR A 440 -9.57 -3.72 -17.82
C TYR A 440 -9.04 -4.19 -19.18
N PRO A 441 -9.52 -3.68 -20.34
CA PRO A 441 -8.97 -4.09 -21.64
C PRO A 441 -7.48 -3.72 -21.78
N LEU A 442 -7.05 -2.59 -21.22
CA LEU A 442 -5.64 -2.20 -21.25
C LEU A 442 -4.77 -3.13 -20.39
N LEU A 443 -5.26 -3.54 -19.22
CA LEU A 443 -4.62 -4.56 -18.39
C LEU A 443 -4.58 -5.93 -19.09
N ILE A 444 -5.63 -6.30 -19.85
CA ILE A 444 -5.63 -7.54 -20.65
C ILE A 444 -4.54 -7.49 -21.72
N VAL A 445 -4.48 -6.39 -22.50
CA VAL A 445 -3.44 -6.20 -23.51
C VAL A 445 -2.05 -6.28 -22.88
N LEU A 446 -1.86 -5.62 -21.73
CA LEU A 446 -0.61 -5.65 -21.00
C LEU A 446 -0.23 -7.07 -20.53
N VAL A 447 -1.16 -7.82 -19.94
CA VAL A 447 -0.91 -9.20 -19.50
C VAL A 447 -0.61 -10.11 -20.69
N VAL A 448 -1.33 -9.96 -21.81
CA VAL A 448 -1.13 -10.76 -23.02
C VAL A 448 0.25 -10.51 -23.66
N LEU A 449 0.69 -9.25 -23.70
CA LEU A 449 1.91 -8.87 -24.41
C LEU A 449 3.17 -8.90 -23.54
N ALA A 450 3.05 -8.66 -22.23
CA ALA A 450 4.21 -8.45 -21.35
C ALA A 450 4.44 -9.57 -20.33
N VAL A 451 3.43 -10.36 -19.97
CA VAL A 451 3.60 -11.46 -19.00
C VAL A 451 4.01 -12.73 -19.74
N LYS A 452 5.24 -13.18 -19.47
CA LYS A 452 5.78 -14.44 -19.98
C LYS A 452 5.41 -15.59 -19.03
N ASP A 453 5.10 -16.75 -19.59
CA ASP A 453 4.93 -17.98 -18.81
C ASP A 453 6.31 -18.60 -18.51
N GLU A 454 6.48 -19.18 -17.32
CA GLU A 454 7.75 -19.71 -16.82
C GLU A 454 8.35 -20.83 -17.70
N ASP A 455 7.51 -21.53 -18.47
CA ASP A 455 7.93 -22.61 -19.38
C ASP A 455 8.83 -22.14 -20.54
N ALA A 456 8.82 -20.83 -20.88
CA ALA A 456 9.70 -20.28 -21.92
C ALA A 456 11.14 -20.04 -21.44
N THR A 457 11.33 -19.83 -20.14
CA THR A 457 12.65 -19.51 -19.54
C THR A 457 13.56 -20.74 -19.44
N THR A 458 12.99 -21.94 -19.28
CA THR A 458 13.75 -23.19 -19.22
C THR A 458 14.32 -23.57 -20.59
N GLN A 459 13.59 -23.32 -21.68
CA GLN A 459 14.07 -23.59 -23.04
C GLN A 459 15.16 -22.60 -23.51
N ASP A 460 15.07 -21.32 -23.13
CA ASP A 460 16.11 -20.33 -23.47
C ASP A 460 17.42 -20.57 -22.71
N THR A 461 17.36 -21.18 -21.52
CA THR A 461 18.55 -21.47 -20.71
C THR A 461 19.26 -22.74 -21.18
N GLU A 462 18.53 -23.77 -21.63
CA GLU A 462 19.10 -24.95 -22.29
C GLU A 462 19.70 -24.64 -23.66
N SER A 463 19.14 -23.68 -24.41
CA SER A 463 19.66 -23.29 -25.73
C SER A 463 21.00 -22.52 -25.72
N LYS A 464 21.46 -22.07 -24.53
CA LYS A 464 22.69 -21.27 -24.37
C LYS A 464 23.86 -22.04 -23.78
N LEU A 465 23.70 -23.33 -23.48
CA LEU A 465 24.82 -24.19 -23.12
C LEU A 465 25.42 -24.77 -24.41
N PRO A 466 26.74 -24.58 -24.68
CA PRO A 466 27.37 -25.23 -25.81
C PRO A 466 27.26 -26.75 -25.66
N PRO A 467 27.07 -27.51 -26.76
CA PRO A 467 27.00 -28.95 -26.68
C PRO A 467 28.31 -29.48 -26.09
N THR A 468 28.22 -30.11 -24.92
CA THR A 468 29.32 -30.87 -24.35
C THR A 468 29.54 -32.10 -25.23
N ASP A 469 30.67 -32.12 -25.94
CA ASP A 469 31.16 -33.27 -26.70
C ASP A 469 31.25 -34.50 -25.80
N ALA A 470 30.22 -35.35 -25.88
CA ALA A 470 30.24 -36.69 -25.31
C ALA A 470 30.67 -37.69 -26.38
N THR A 471 31.96 -37.72 -26.72
CA THR A 471 32.56 -38.85 -27.44
C THR A 471 34.02 -39.06 -27.05
N ASN A 472 34.34 -40.35 -26.81
CA ASN A 472 35.66 -40.97 -26.70
C ASN A 472 36.36 -40.95 -25.32
N ASN A 473 35.96 -41.89 -24.47
CA ASN A 473 36.91 -42.69 -23.70
C ASN A 473 36.40 -44.13 -23.58
N ALA A 474 36.65 -44.93 -24.62
CA ALA A 474 36.47 -46.38 -24.59
C ALA A 474 37.53 -47.05 -25.48
N SER A 475 38.77 -47.14 -24.99
CA SER A 475 39.71 -48.23 -25.32
C SER A 475 41.02 -48.08 -24.55
N ALA A 476 41.19 -48.83 -23.46
CA ALA A 476 42.50 -49.27 -22.96
C ALA A 476 42.30 -50.31 -21.85
N LYS A 477 41.90 -51.52 -22.25
CA LYS A 477 42.16 -52.75 -21.50
C LYS A 477 42.29 -53.86 -22.53
N GLU A 478 43.53 -54.19 -22.89
CA GLU A 478 43.99 -55.56 -23.11
C GLU A 478 45.49 -55.59 -23.46
N ILE A 479 46.19 -56.49 -22.76
CA ILE A 479 47.58 -56.98 -22.87
C ILE A 479 48.67 -56.08 -22.28
#